data_AF-A0A417ITH7-F1
#
_entry.id   AF-A0A417ITH7-F1
#
_cell.length_a   1.000
_cell.length_b   1.000
_cell.length_c   1.000
_cell.angle_alpha   90.00
_cell.angle_beta   90.00
_cell.angle_gamma   90.00
#
_symmetry.space_group_name_H-M   'P 1'
#
loop_
_entity.id
_entity.type
_entity.pdbx_description
1 polymer ?
#
loop_
_entity_poly.entity_id
_entity_poly.type
_entity_poly.pdbx_seq_one_letter_code
_entity_poly.pdbx_strand_id
1 'polypeptide(L)'
;MNPIVSLFMFSCGDYEKVKQDVWEENWKAMRLYSVVALVAFGVITLVSVFSLSIGKFKWVYLVYTFLSLVYFCISRCQLRSFFGKKLVVYSFFAVLLLFGIITGTLITPEEFTVNYIVFMVAAPLLFTARTAVMNGLILSSMLLYIGLAFFAQHNPILSKNLADVILYGVLSMLLTATVMRRKLQRILYHKEMETLEVSKRKSQERILNYERFLTDMVRYAASEENPDKVLNQLVEYIGQRVTADRAYIFEQNDRGTFDNTYEWCKAGVPKKKITCRMCRMKASLKHGLHNIKIPTMSSSMTLKNAKKQAKPSMNG
;
A
#
# COMPACT_ATOMS: atom_id res chain seq x y z
N MET A 1 -17.81 16.19 -4.64
CA MET A 1 -16.40 16.62 -4.67
C MET A 1 -15.73 15.96 -5.86
N ASN A 2 -15.08 16.74 -6.74
CA ASN A 2 -14.50 16.25 -7.99
C ASN A 2 -13.39 15.21 -7.73
N PRO A 3 -13.36 14.06 -8.44
CA PRO A 3 -12.32 13.03 -8.28
C PRO A 3 -10.92 13.54 -8.67
N ILE A 4 -10.85 14.63 -9.44
CA ILE A 4 -9.60 15.31 -9.79
C ILE A 4 -9.04 16.08 -8.60
N VAL A 5 -9.88 16.67 -7.74
CA VAL A 5 -9.43 17.43 -6.57
C VAL A 5 -8.99 16.51 -5.43
N SER A 6 -9.63 15.34 -5.26
CA SER A 6 -9.10 14.30 -4.35
C SER A 6 -7.79 13.69 -4.84
N LEU A 7 -7.50 13.77 -6.14
CA LEU A 7 -6.22 13.35 -6.70
C LEU A 7 -5.06 14.24 -6.24
N PHE A 8 -5.31 15.53 -5.96
CA PHE A 8 -4.29 16.55 -5.68
C PHE A 8 -3.94 16.72 -4.19
N MET A 9 -4.78 16.25 -3.29
CA MET A 9 -4.54 16.36 -1.85
C MET A 9 -4.13 15.00 -1.29
N PHE A 10 -2.85 14.63 -1.47
CA PHE A 10 -2.29 13.53 -0.69
C PHE A 10 -2.32 13.96 0.78
N SER A 11 -3.25 13.39 1.55
CA SER A 11 -3.35 13.72 2.97
C SER A 11 -2.11 13.16 3.67
N CYS A 12 -1.61 13.87 4.70
CA CYS A 12 -0.54 13.38 5.56
C CYS A 12 -0.88 11.97 6.10
N GLY A 13 -2.18 11.68 6.29
CA GLY A 13 -2.67 10.37 6.72
C GLY A 13 -2.45 9.23 5.72
N ASP A 14 -2.40 9.50 4.41
CA ASP A 14 -2.20 8.44 3.40
C ASP A 14 -0.75 7.98 3.33
N TYR A 15 0.21 8.90 3.52
CA TYR A 15 1.62 8.51 3.65
C TYR A 15 1.84 7.61 4.88
N GLU A 16 1.17 7.89 6.01
CA GLU A 16 1.32 7.10 7.23
C GLU A 16 0.87 5.64 7.07
N LYS A 17 -0.11 5.36 6.19
CA LYS A 17 -0.58 4.00 5.89
C LYS A 17 0.45 3.16 5.12
N VAL A 18 1.33 3.81 4.34
CA VAL A 18 2.29 3.14 3.44
C VAL A 18 3.75 3.41 3.81
N LYS A 19 4.01 4.20 4.87
CA LYS A 19 5.38 4.59 5.24
C LYS A 19 6.32 3.39 5.39
N GLN A 20 5.84 2.29 5.97
CA GLN A 20 6.67 1.12 6.21
C GLN A 20 7.08 0.46 4.88
N ASP A 21 6.13 0.32 3.95
CA ASP A 21 6.34 -0.23 2.61
C ASP A 21 7.30 0.65 1.80
N VAL A 22 7.13 1.98 1.88
CA VAL A 22 8.03 2.98 1.27
C VAL A 22 9.46 2.83 1.76
N TRP A 23 9.66 2.68 3.07
CA TRP A 23 11.01 2.56 3.64
C TRP A 23 11.65 1.19 3.39
N GLU A 24 10.86 0.13 3.25
CA GLU A 24 11.32 -1.17 2.76
C GLU A 24 11.80 -1.07 1.30
N GLU A 25 11.03 -0.44 0.41
CA GLU A 25 11.46 -0.18 -0.97
C GLU A 25 12.74 0.66 -1.03
N ASN A 26 12.83 1.74 -0.25
CA ASN A 26 14.04 2.56 -0.18
C ASN A 26 15.25 1.77 0.31
N TRP A 27 15.08 0.88 1.29
CA TRP A 27 16.19 0.07 1.80
C TRP A 27 16.67 -0.94 0.75
N LYS A 28 15.74 -1.52 -0.04
CA LYS A 28 16.09 -2.33 -1.21
C LYS A 28 16.88 -1.52 -2.23
N ALA A 29 16.41 -0.30 -2.55
CA ALA A 29 17.10 0.61 -3.45
C ALA A 29 18.50 1.00 -2.92
N MET A 30 18.63 1.24 -1.62
CA MET A 30 19.90 1.60 -0.97
C MET A 30 20.97 0.51 -1.12
N ARG A 31 20.58 -0.77 -1.11
CA ARG A 31 21.52 -1.89 -1.38
C ARG A 31 22.08 -1.87 -2.80
N LEU A 32 21.29 -1.41 -3.77
CA LEU A 32 21.74 -1.23 -5.15
C LEU A 32 22.60 0.03 -5.29
N TYR A 33 22.10 1.17 -4.82
CA TYR A 33 22.77 2.46 -5.05
C TYR A 33 24.06 2.62 -4.25
N SER A 34 24.21 1.98 -3.10
CA SER A 34 25.49 1.95 -2.39
C SER A 34 26.58 1.20 -3.19
N VAL A 35 26.22 0.15 -3.93
CA VAL A 35 27.15 -0.54 -4.84
C VAL A 35 27.53 0.37 -6.00
N VAL A 36 26.54 0.99 -6.64
CA VAL A 36 26.78 1.92 -7.75
C VAL A 36 27.68 3.07 -7.31
N ALA A 37 27.42 3.65 -6.14
CA ALA A 37 28.25 4.71 -5.57
C ALA A 37 29.67 4.22 -5.26
N LEU A 38 29.82 3.06 -4.63
CA LEU A 38 31.15 2.50 -4.33
C LEU A 38 31.98 2.27 -5.60
N VAL A 39 31.37 1.74 -6.66
CA VAL A 39 32.03 1.55 -7.95
C VAL A 39 32.39 2.91 -8.57
N ALA A 40 31.44 3.85 -8.64
CA ALA A 40 31.68 5.17 -9.23
C ALA A 40 32.80 5.94 -8.51
N PHE A 41 32.77 5.99 -7.17
CA PHE A 41 33.79 6.65 -6.37
C PHE A 41 35.13 5.89 -6.38
N GLY A 42 35.10 4.55 -6.44
CA GLY A 42 36.30 3.74 -6.63
C GLY A 42 36.99 4.03 -7.97
N VAL A 43 36.22 4.10 -9.06
CA VAL A 43 36.73 4.44 -10.40
C VAL A 43 37.32 5.85 -10.44
N ILE A 44 36.61 6.86 -9.93
CA ILE A 44 37.13 8.23 -9.97
C ILE A 44 38.40 8.39 -9.11
N THR A 45 38.48 7.67 -7.98
CA THR A 45 39.68 7.66 -7.14
C THR A 45 40.84 6.98 -7.85
N LEU A 46 40.61 5.85 -8.54
CA LEU A 46 41.63 5.18 -9.34
C LEU A 46 42.15 6.11 -10.45
N VAL A 47 41.25 6.76 -11.19
CA VAL A 47 41.61 7.73 -12.24
C VAL A 47 42.43 8.89 -11.68
N SER A 48 42.11 9.35 -10.46
CA SER A 48 42.85 10.42 -9.78
C SER A 48 44.31 10.07 -9.46
N VAL A 49 44.65 8.78 -9.33
CA VAL A 49 46.04 8.34 -9.08
C VAL A 49 46.89 8.50 -10.33
N PHE A 50 46.32 8.26 -11.52
CA PHE A 50 47.04 8.31 -12.78
C PHE A 50 47.02 9.70 -13.44
N SER A 51 46.05 10.54 -13.11
CA SER A 51 45.88 11.85 -13.74
C SER A 51 46.44 12.98 -12.90
N LEU A 52 47.39 13.75 -13.42
CA LEU A 52 47.96 14.93 -12.74
C LEU A 52 46.92 16.02 -12.44
N SER A 53 45.96 16.24 -13.34
CA SER A 53 44.93 17.27 -13.16
C SER A 53 43.95 16.92 -12.04
N ILE A 54 43.41 15.70 -12.06
CA ILE A 54 42.45 15.19 -11.07
C ILE A 54 43.16 14.85 -9.74
N GLY A 55 44.43 14.43 -9.80
CA GLY A 55 45.23 14.02 -8.66
C GLY A 55 45.51 15.12 -7.63
N LYS A 56 45.36 16.39 -8.00
CA LYS A 56 45.42 17.54 -7.06
C LYS A 56 44.44 17.39 -5.91
N PHE A 57 43.25 16.85 -6.18
CA PHE A 57 42.17 16.67 -5.20
C PHE A 57 41.98 15.20 -4.79
N LYS A 58 42.99 14.35 -4.96
CA LYS A 58 42.94 12.90 -4.66
C LYS A 58 42.35 12.57 -3.28
N TRP A 59 42.66 13.39 -2.27
CA TRP A 59 42.20 13.18 -0.90
C TRP A 59 40.68 13.32 -0.77
N VAL A 60 40.06 14.21 -1.55
CA VAL A 60 38.59 14.37 -1.58
C VAL A 60 37.96 13.08 -2.11
N TYR A 61 38.41 12.58 -3.26
CA TYR A 61 37.89 11.34 -3.86
C TYR A 61 38.10 10.11 -2.97
N LEU A 62 39.25 10.03 -2.30
CA LEU A 62 39.54 8.97 -1.33
C LEU A 62 38.57 9.00 -0.15
N VAL A 63 38.29 10.18 0.42
CA VAL A 63 37.30 10.34 1.50
C VAL A 63 35.91 9.89 1.06
N TYR A 64 35.46 10.28 -0.13
CA TYR A 64 34.16 9.85 -0.67
C TYR A 64 34.09 8.35 -0.99
N THR A 65 35.22 7.74 -1.37
CA THR A 65 35.32 6.28 -1.55
C THR A 65 35.22 5.55 -0.22
N PHE A 66 35.90 6.05 0.83
CA PHE A 66 35.76 5.50 2.17
C PHE A 66 34.32 5.66 2.69
N LEU A 67 33.70 6.82 2.50
CA LEU A 67 32.33 7.07 2.90
C LEU A 67 31.33 6.18 2.15
N SER A 68 31.53 5.95 0.85
CA SER A 68 30.70 5.02 0.07
C SER A 68 30.89 3.56 0.50
N LEU A 69 32.09 3.17 0.93
CA LEU A 69 32.34 1.86 1.55
C LEU A 69 31.59 1.72 2.88
N VAL A 70 31.59 2.76 3.73
CA VAL A 70 30.81 2.77 4.97
C VAL A 70 29.31 2.60 4.67
N TYR A 71 28.76 3.33 3.70
CA TYR A 71 27.36 3.16 3.28
C TYR A 71 27.06 1.78 2.70
N PHE A 72 28.00 1.21 1.94
CA PHE A 72 27.90 -0.15 1.45
C PHE A 72 27.82 -1.14 2.61
N CYS A 73 28.74 -1.08 3.57
CA CYS A 73 28.72 -1.93 4.77
C CYS A 73 27.41 -1.78 5.55
N ILE A 74 26.97 -0.55 5.83
CA ILE A 74 25.70 -0.26 6.52
C ILE A 74 24.50 -0.83 5.75
N SER A 75 24.50 -0.75 4.41
CA SER A 75 23.40 -1.28 3.59
C SER A 75 23.30 -2.81 3.64
N ARG A 76 24.41 -3.50 3.94
CA ARG A 76 24.47 -4.97 4.12
C ARG A 76 24.09 -5.38 5.54
N CYS A 77 24.24 -4.50 6.51
CA CYS A 77 23.74 -4.72 7.86
C CYS A 77 22.21 -4.71 7.91
N GLN A 78 21.62 -5.63 8.68
CA GLN A 78 20.17 -5.72 8.84
C GLN A 78 19.70 -4.68 9.88
N LEU A 79 19.50 -3.43 9.46
CA LEU A 79 18.93 -2.40 10.32
C LEU A 79 17.47 -2.74 10.65
N ARG A 80 17.21 -3.07 11.93
CA ARG A 80 15.86 -3.36 12.43
C ARG A 80 15.06 -2.07 12.70
N SER A 81 15.75 -0.97 13.02
CA SER A 81 15.09 0.30 13.37
C SER A 81 14.66 1.07 12.11
N PHE A 82 13.37 1.42 12.07
CA PHE A 82 12.78 2.30 11.05
C PHE A 82 13.49 3.66 10.97
N PHE A 83 13.77 4.26 12.13
CA PHE A 83 14.44 5.56 12.20
C PHE A 83 15.86 5.48 11.65
N GLY A 84 16.56 4.35 11.90
CA GLY A 84 17.88 4.09 11.35
C GLY A 84 17.87 4.03 9.81
N LYS A 85 16.96 3.27 9.21
CA LYS A 85 16.81 3.21 7.73
C LYS A 85 16.58 4.61 7.13
N LYS A 86 15.72 5.41 7.77
CA LYS A 86 15.43 6.79 7.37
C LYS A 86 16.66 7.69 7.40
N LEU A 87 17.41 7.66 8.50
CA LEU A 87 18.62 8.47 8.66
C LEU A 87 19.69 8.11 7.61
N VAL A 88 19.88 6.82 7.34
CA VAL A 88 20.88 6.34 6.37
C VAL A 88 20.55 6.83 4.96
N VAL A 89 19.30 6.71 4.51
CA VAL A 89 18.90 7.14 3.15
C VAL A 89 19.06 8.65 2.98
N TYR A 90 18.62 9.45 3.96
CA TYR A 90 18.74 10.90 3.87
C TYR A 90 20.19 11.39 3.97
N SER A 91 20.99 10.78 4.84
CA SER A 91 22.42 11.11 4.93
C SER A 91 23.16 10.74 3.65
N PHE A 92 22.92 9.55 3.08
CA PHE A 92 23.50 9.14 1.81
C PHE A 92 23.14 10.13 0.70
N PHE A 93 21.87 10.54 0.66
CA PHE A 93 21.40 11.52 -0.30
C PHE A 93 22.08 12.89 -0.14
N ALA A 94 22.19 13.39 1.09
CA ALA A 94 22.89 14.65 1.40
C ALA A 94 24.37 14.58 1.01
N VAL A 95 25.04 13.43 1.23
CA VAL A 95 26.44 13.22 0.85
C VAL A 95 26.65 13.29 -0.66
N LEU A 96 25.74 12.74 -1.46
CA LEU A 96 25.79 12.86 -2.93
C LEU A 96 25.63 14.30 -3.39
N LEU A 97 24.71 15.06 -2.78
CA LEU A 97 24.55 16.48 -3.08
C LEU A 97 25.81 17.28 -2.68
N LEU A 98 26.38 17.01 -1.50
CA LEU A 98 27.62 17.64 -1.05
C LEU A 98 28.78 17.35 -1.99
N PHE A 99 28.89 16.12 -2.51
CA PHE A 99 29.90 15.80 -3.51
C PHE A 99 29.75 16.66 -4.78
N GLY A 100 28.51 16.80 -5.28
CA GLY A 100 28.21 17.68 -6.40
C GLY A 100 28.57 19.13 -6.13
N ILE A 101 28.28 19.63 -4.92
CA ILE A 101 28.62 20.99 -4.50
C ILE A 101 30.14 21.17 -4.47
N ILE A 102 30.88 20.32 -3.76
CA ILE A 102 32.33 20.43 -3.61
C ILE A 102 33.03 20.34 -4.96
N THR A 103 32.60 19.41 -5.83
CA THR A 103 33.18 19.30 -7.17
C THR A 103 32.90 20.53 -8.01
N GLY A 104 31.65 21.04 -8.00
CA GLY A 104 31.26 22.22 -8.77
C GLY A 104 31.76 23.57 -8.25
N THR A 105 32.11 23.70 -6.97
CA THR A 105 32.60 24.97 -6.40
C THR A 105 34.08 24.98 -6.08
N LEU A 106 34.65 23.88 -5.59
CA LEU A 106 36.04 23.87 -5.08
C LEU A 106 37.02 23.19 -6.04
N ILE A 107 36.59 22.17 -6.79
CA ILE A 107 37.48 21.40 -7.67
C ILE A 107 37.56 22.02 -9.06
N THR A 108 36.41 22.35 -9.67
CA THR A 108 36.32 22.98 -10.99
C THR A 108 35.54 24.30 -10.94
N PRO A 109 36.03 25.33 -10.21
CA PRO A 109 35.33 26.61 -10.07
C PRO A 109 35.21 27.39 -11.39
N GLU A 110 36.08 27.10 -12.35
CA GLU A 110 36.13 27.78 -13.64
C GLU A 110 35.19 27.15 -14.69
N GLU A 111 34.52 26.05 -14.36
CA GLU A 111 33.61 25.32 -15.25
C GLU A 111 32.13 25.50 -14.84
N PHE A 112 31.23 25.14 -15.76
CA PHE A 112 29.79 25.11 -15.49
C PHE A 112 29.43 24.00 -14.51
N THR A 113 28.39 24.23 -13.69
CA THR A 113 28.05 23.36 -12.54
C THR A 113 27.22 22.14 -12.89
N VAL A 114 27.60 21.47 -13.98
CA VAL A 114 26.91 20.29 -14.51
C VAL A 114 26.86 19.15 -13.49
N ASN A 115 27.96 18.91 -12.75
CA ASN A 115 28.03 17.83 -11.77
C ASN A 115 26.98 17.97 -10.67
N TYR A 116 26.85 19.18 -10.11
CA TYR A 116 25.85 19.45 -9.07
C TYR A 116 24.43 19.30 -9.63
N ILE A 117 24.17 19.82 -10.84
CA ILE A 117 22.86 19.73 -11.51
C ILE A 117 22.47 18.26 -11.74
N VAL A 118 23.40 17.41 -12.17
CA VAL A 118 23.15 15.97 -12.38
C VAL A 118 22.70 15.30 -11.09
N PHE A 119 23.40 15.52 -9.97
CA PHE A 119 22.98 14.94 -8.69
C PHE A 119 21.67 15.51 -8.18
N MET A 120 21.44 16.81 -8.37
CA MET A 120 20.20 17.47 -7.98
C MET A 120 18.99 16.96 -8.75
N VAL A 121 19.11 16.66 -10.05
CA VAL A 121 18.01 16.15 -10.88
C VAL A 121 17.85 14.63 -10.76
N ALA A 122 18.94 13.87 -10.56
CA ALA A 122 18.89 12.42 -10.36
C ALA A 122 18.38 12.03 -8.97
N ALA A 123 18.62 12.89 -7.97
CA ALA A 123 18.14 12.79 -6.59
C ALA A 123 16.77 12.12 -6.39
N PRO A 124 15.70 12.58 -7.04
CA PRO A 124 14.33 12.16 -6.74
C PRO A 124 14.01 10.80 -7.36
N LEU A 125 14.84 10.34 -8.31
CA LEU A 125 14.71 9.04 -8.94
C LEU A 125 15.19 7.93 -8.00
N LEU A 126 16.14 8.22 -7.11
CA LEU A 126 16.78 7.22 -6.27
C LEU A 126 15.85 6.72 -5.14
N PHE A 127 15.20 7.63 -4.43
CA PHE A 127 14.43 7.28 -3.22
C PHE A 127 13.01 7.81 -3.28
N THR A 128 12.14 7.27 -2.43
CA THR A 128 10.75 7.70 -2.24
C THR A 128 10.57 8.20 -0.82
N ALA A 129 10.24 9.47 -0.62
CA ALA A 129 10.04 10.00 0.73
C ALA A 129 8.97 11.09 0.74
N ARG A 130 8.76 11.70 1.91
CA ARG A 130 7.89 12.88 2.00
C ARG A 130 8.45 13.99 1.11
N THR A 131 7.65 14.46 0.17
CA THR A 131 8.02 15.52 -0.79
C THR A 131 8.60 16.75 -0.10
N ALA A 132 8.00 17.18 1.02
CA ALA A 132 8.49 18.33 1.78
C ALA A 132 9.94 18.16 2.28
N VAL A 133 10.32 16.94 2.70
CA VAL A 133 11.68 16.68 3.19
C VAL A 133 12.68 16.67 2.04
N MET A 134 12.34 16.02 0.91
CA MET A 134 13.22 15.97 -0.26
C MET A 134 13.43 17.36 -0.86
N ASN A 135 12.36 18.14 -1.04
CA ASN A 135 12.46 19.52 -1.52
C ASN A 135 13.20 20.42 -0.52
N GLY A 136 13.03 20.19 0.79
CA GLY A 136 13.80 20.88 1.81
C GLY A 136 15.31 20.62 1.69
N LEU A 137 15.72 19.37 1.41
CA LEU A 137 17.12 19.02 1.19
C LEU A 137 17.68 19.66 -0.08
N ILE A 138 16.93 19.64 -1.18
CA ILE A 138 17.33 20.30 -2.45
C ILE A 138 17.46 21.81 -2.26
N LEU A 139 16.50 22.45 -1.58
CA LEU A 139 16.54 23.88 -1.31
C LEU A 139 17.73 24.23 -0.41
N SER A 140 17.96 23.45 0.64
CA SER A 140 19.10 23.64 1.54
C SER A 140 20.44 23.48 0.80
N SER A 141 20.54 22.50 -0.11
CA SER A 141 21.76 22.30 -0.89
C SER A 141 21.96 23.42 -1.92
N MET A 142 20.89 23.97 -2.51
CA MET A 142 20.96 25.14 -3.39
C MET A 142 21.49 26.36 -2.66
N LEU A 143 20.96 26.67 -1.47
CA LEU A 143 21.42 27.80 -0.66
C LEU A 143 22.90 27.64 -0.27
N LEU A 144 23.30 26.42 0.11
CA LEU A 144 24.69 26.10 0.42
C LEU A 144 25.61 26.27 -0.79
N TYR A 145 25.19 25.78 -1.96
CA TYR A 145 25.93 25.94 -3.21
C TYR A 145 26.13 27.43 -3.54
N ILE A 146 25.05 28.21 -3.49
CA ILE A 146 25.08 29.65 -3.80
C ILE A 146 26.05 30.37 -2.84
N GLY A 147 25.96 30.09 -1.54
CA GLY A 147 26.86 30.65 -0.55
C GLY A 147 28.33 30.36 -0.86
N LEU A 148 28.68 29.11 -1.20
CA LEU A 148 30.05 28.73 -1.55
C LEU A 148 30.50 29.33 -2.89
N ALA A 149 29.61 29.44 -3.88
CA ALA A 149 29.93 30.00 -5.19
C ALA A 149 30.35 31.48 -5.07
N PHE A 150 29.73 32.26 -4.19
CA PHE A 150 30.14 33.66 -3.94
C PHE A 150 31.58 33.80 -3.42
N PHE A 151 32.08 32.81 -2.68
CA PHE A 151 33.46 32.84 -2.18
C PHE A 151 34.47 32.26 -3.17
N ALA A 152 34.06 31.29 -3.99
CA ALA A 152 34.98 30.50 -4.82
C ALA A 152 35.00 30.91 -6.31
N GLN A 153 33.95 31.53 -6.84
CA GLN A 153 33.82 31.79 -8.30
C GLN A 153 33.93 33.28 -8.64
N HIS A 154 34.54 33.58 -9.78
CA HIS A 154 34.69 34.95 -10.29
C HIS A 154 33.55 35.37 -11.24
N ASN A 155 33.37 36.70 -11.38
CA ASN A 155 32.16 37.37 -11.89
C ASN A 155 31.52 36.87 -13.21
N PRO A 156 32.25 36.44 -14.27
CA PRO A 156 31.57 36.00 -15.50
C PRO A 156 30.96 34.58 -15.39
N ILE A 157 31.51 33.73 -14.53
CA ILE A 157 31.08 32.33 -14.37
C ILE A 157 30.03 32.23 -13.26
N LEU A 158 30.20 33.01 -12.20
CA LEU A 158 29.27 33.07 -11.06
C LEU A 158 27.82 33.36 -11.49
N SER A 159 27.63 34.35 -12.36
CA SER A 159 26.28 34.74 -12.81
C SER A 159 25.57 33.63 -13.61
N LYS A 160 26.31 32.91 -14.47
CA LYS A 160 25.77 31.79 -15.23
C LYS A 160 25.45 30.59 -14.35
N ASN A 161 26.38 30.21 -13.48
CA ASN A 161 26.17 29.11 -12.54
C ASN A 161 25.01 29.38 -11.57
N LEU A 162 24.80 30.64 -11.16
CA LEU A 162 23.66 31.02 -10.35
C LEU A 162 22.34 30.86 -11.11
N ALA A 163 22.28 31.32 -12.36
CA ALA A 163 21.11 31.16 -13.21
C ALA A 163 20.77 29.67 -13.42
N ASP A 164 21.77 28.85 -13.73
CA ASP A 164 21.59 27.41 -13.94
C ASP A 164 21.11 26.72 -12.66
N VAL A 165 21.72 27.00 -11.50
CA VAL A 165 21.30 26.39 -10.23
C VAL A 165 19.88 26.79 -9.85
N ILE A 166 19.47 28.04 -10.09
CA ILE A 166 18.09 28.47 -9.85
C ILE A 166 17.13 27.75 -10.80
N LEU A 167 17.44 27.73 -12.11
CA LEU A 167 16.59 27.13 -13.14
C LEU A 167 16.42 25.61 -12.90
N TYR A 168 17.53 24.88 -12.81
CA TYR A 168 17.52 23.44 -12.60
C TYR A 168 17.08 23.07 -11.18
N GLY A 169 17.24 23.95 -10.20
CA GLY A 169 16.70 23.82 -8.85
C GLY A 169 15.18 23.84 -8.82
N VAL A 170 14.56 24.83 -9.46
CA VAL A 170 13.10 24.90 -9.61
C VAL A 170 12.59 23.67 -10.39
N LEU A 171 13.26 23.33 -11.50
CA LEU A 171 12.91 22.14 -12.27
C LEU A 171 13.00 20.86 -11.42
N SER A 172 14.08 20.68 -10.65
CA SER A 172 14.26 19.51 -9.79
C SER A 172 13.20 19.43 -8.69
N MET A 173 12.81 20.56 -8.07
CA MET A 173 11.74 20.57 -7.08
C MET A 173 10.37 20.16 -7.68
N LEU A 174 10.07 20.60 -8.90
CA LEU A 174 8.86 20.19 -9.63
C LEU A 174 8.91 18.70 -10.01
N LEU A 175 10.04 18.23 -10.53
CA LEU A 175 10.27 16.81 -10.83
C LEU A 175 10.16 15.94 -9.57
N THR A 176 10.72 16.40 -8.45
CA THR A 176 10.62 15.71 -7.16
C THR A 176 9.17 15.57 -6.74
N ALA A 177 8.39 16.65 -6.79
CA ALA A 177 6.98 16.60 -6.41
C ALA A 177 6.17 15.61 -7.27
N THR A 178 6.40 15.61 -8.59
CA THR A 178 5.68 14.74 -9.53
C THR A 178 6.11 13.28 -9.41
N VAL A 179 7.41 12.99 -9.33
CA VAL A 179 7.96 11.63 -9.19
C VAL A 179 7.53 11.01 -7.86
N MET A 180 7.64 11.75 -6.74
CA MET A 180 7.22 11.26 -5.43
C MET A 180 5.73 10.92 -5.41
N ARG A 181 4.91 11.77 -6.02
CA ARG A 181 3.47 11.51 -6.15
C ARG A 181 3.19 10.24 -6.94
N ARG A 182 3.84 10.03 -8.09
CA ARG A 182 3.67 8.80 -8.88
C ARG A 182 4.11 7.55 -8.13
N LYS A 183 5.28 7.58 -7.47
CA LYS A 183 5.78 6.44 -6.70
C LYS A 183 4.85 6.12 -5.52
N LEU A 184 4.38 7.14 -4.80
CA LEU A 184 3.48 6.95 -3.67
C LEU A 184 2.09 6.44 -4.10
N GLN A 185 1.55 6.96 -5.20
CA GLN A 185 0.31 6.45 -5.82
C GLN A 185 0.45 5.00 -6.23
N ARG A 186 1.58 4.60 -6.81
CA ARG A 186 1.85 3.20 -7.20
C ARG A 186 1.80 2.26 -5.99
N ILE A 187 2.46 2.63 -4.90
CA ILE A 187 2.51 1.80 -3.68
C ILE A 187 1.12 1.72 -3.04
N LEU A 188 0.41 2.84 -2.95
CA LEU A 188 -0.94 2.87 -2.38
C LEU A 188 -1.92 2.03 -3.21
N TYR A 189 -1.89 2.18 -4.54
CA TYR A 189 -2.73 1.42 -5.46
C TYR A 189 -2.47 -0.09 -5.34
N HIS A 190 -1.20 -0.51 -5.25
CA HIS A 190 -0.85 -1.91 -5.05
C HIS A 190 -1.46 -2.47 -3.76
N LYS A 191 -1.35 -1.72 -2.67
CA LYS A 191 -1.90 -2.11 -1.36
C LYS A 191 -3.43 -2.19 -1.38
N GLU A 192 -4.09 -1.22 -2.00
CA GLU A 192 -5.55 -1.24 -2.18
C GLU A 192 -5.97 -2.45 -3.01
N MET A 193 -5.29 -2.73 -4.12
CA MET A 193 -5.55 -3.88 -4.97
C MET A 193 -5.38 -5.21 -4.23
N GLU A 194 -4.32 -5.40 -3.44
CA GLU A 194 -4.15 -6.60 -2.61
C GLU A 194 -5.30 -6.80 -1.62
N THR A 195 -5.71 -5.74 -0.92
CA THR A 195 -6.84 -5.84 0.02
C THR A 195 -8.15 -6.16 -0.67
N LEU A 196 -8.36 -5.60 -1.87
CA LEU A 196 -9.53 -5.82 -2.69
C LEU A 196 -9.55 -7.26 -3.23
N GLU A 197 -8.41 -7.78 -3.70
CA GLU A 197 -8.25 -9.17 -4.12
C GLU A 197 -8.52 -10.16 -2.98
N VAL A 198 -7.97 -9.94 -1.79
CA VAL A 198 -8.23 -10.77 -0.61
C VAL A 198 -9.71 -10.74 -0.25
N SER A 199 -10.35 -9.56 -0.32
CA SER A 199 -11.79 -9.42 -0.07
C SER A 199 -12.64 -10.18 -1.11
N LYS A 200 -12.27 -10.11 -2.40
CA LYS A 200 -12.91 -10.85 -3.49
C LYS A 200 -12.76 -12.35 -3.31
N ARG A 201 -11.55 -12.85 -3.03
CA ARG A 201 -11.30 -14.28 -2.76
C ARG A 201 -12.18 -14.78 -1.61
N LYS A 202 -12.22 -14.05 -0.49
CA LYS A 202 -13.10 -14.39 0.65
C LYS A 202 -14.58 -14.40 0.27
N SER A 203 -15.01 -13.47 -0.60
CA SER A 203 -16.39 -13.44 -1.06
C SER A 203 -16.73 -14.64 -1.97
N GLN A 204 -15.82 -15.00 -2.89
CA GLN A 204 -15.96 -16.17 -3.76
C GLN A 204 -15.96 -17.47 -2.96
N GLU A 205 -15.07 -17.61 -1.98
CA GLU A 205 -15.02 -18.77 -1.10
C GLU A 205 -16.32 -18.96 -0.31
N ARG A 206 -16.93 -17.87 0.18
CA ARG A 206 -18.25 -17.94 0.81
C ARG A 206 -19.32 -18.44 -0.16
N ILE A 207 -19.37 -17.90 -1.37
CA ILE A 207 -20.36 -18.31 -2.38
C ILE A 207 -20.17 -19.79 -2.73
N LEU A 208 -18.95 -20.23 -3.00
CA LEU A 208 -18.63 -21.64 -3.28
C LEU A 208 -19.01 -22.57 -2.12
N ASN A 209 -18.79 -22.13 -0.88
CA ASN A 209 -19.21 -22.91 0.29
C ASN A 209 -20.73 -23.03 0.40
N TYR A 210 -21.49 -21.99 0.06
CA TYR A 210 -22.95 -22.04 -0.02
C TYR A 210 -23.44 -22.92 -1.16
N GLU A 211 -22.84 -22.83 -2.35
CA GLU A 211 -23.19 -23.68 -3.49
C GLU A 211 -22.93 -25.15 -3.17
N ARG A 212 -21.77 -25.49 -2.61
CA ARG A 212 -21.45 -26.86 -2.18
C ARG A 212 -22.46 -27.38 -1.16
N PHE A 213 -22.81 -26.54 -0.18
CA PHE A 213 -23.83 -26.89 0.81
C PHE A 213 -25.19 -27.21 0.14
N LEU A 214 -25.65 -26.38 -0.80
CA LEU A 214 -26.89 -26.62 -1.53
C LEU A 214 -26.82 -27.88 -2.40
N THR A 215 -25.72 -28.09 -3.11
CA THR A 215 -25.51 -29.28 -3.93
C THR A 215 -25.53 -30.56 -3.11
N ASP A 216 -24.89 -30.57 -1.94
CA ASP A 216 -24.92 -31.70 -1.02
C ASP A 216 -26.36 -31.99 -0.57
N MET A 217 -27.15 -30.95 -0.24
CA MET A 217 -28.56 -31.12 0.15
C MET A 217 -29.42 -31.72 -0.95
N VAL A 218 -29.29 -31.23 -2.18
CA VAL A 218 -30.01 -31.80 -3.34
C VAL A 218 -29.57 -33.24 -3.58
N ARG A 219 -28.28 -33.55 -3.45
CA ARG A 219 -27.75 -34.90 -3.61
C ARG A 219 -28.30 -35.86 -2.55
N TYR A 220 -28.38 -35.45 -1.29
CA TYR A 220 -28.98 -36.26 -0.22
C TYR A 220 -30.46 -36.53 -0.51
N ALA A 221 -31.21 -35.49 -0.89
CA ALA A 221 -32.62 -35.62 -1.22
C ALA A 221 -32.88 -36.54 -2.43
N ALA A 222 -31.94 -36.60 -3.38
CA ALA A 222 -32.04 -37.48 -4.55
C ALA A 222 -31.53 -38.92 -4.30
N SER A 223 -30.80 -39.18 -3.20
CA SER A 223 -30.13 -40.46 -2.95
C SER A 223 -30.98 -41.52 -2.24
N GLU A 224 -32.16 -41.14 -1.74
CA GLU A 224 -33.02 -41.99 -0.93
C GLU A 224 -34.48 -41.78 -1.35
N GLU A 225 -35.22 -42.88 -1.56
CA GLU A 225 -36.61 -42.82 -2.03
C GLU A 225 -37.60 -42.55 -0.88
N ASN A 226 -37.21 -42.88 0.35
CA ASN A 226 -38.05 -42.66 1.52
C ASN A 226 -37.92 -41.21 2.06
N PRO A 227 -38.99 -40.38 2.01
CA PRO A 227 -38.94 -38.98 2.42
C PRO A 227 -38.61 -38.80 3.90
N ASP A 228 -39.04 -39.69 4.79
CA ASP A 228 -38.79 -39.57 6.24
C ASP A 228 -37.29 -39.74 6.55
N LYS A 229 -36.62 -40.61 5.81
CA LYS A 229 -35.18 -40.86 5.97
C LYS A 229 -34.35 -39.70 5.40
N VAL A 230 -34.79 -39.13 4.28
CA VAL A 230 -34.21 -37.89 3.70
C VAL A 230 -34.30 -36.74 4.71
N LEU A 231 -35.48 -36.49 5.29
CA LEU A 231 -35.70 -35.36 6.20
C LEU A 231 -34.87 -35.46 7.49
N ASN A 232 -34.72 -36.67 8.05
CA ASN A 232 -33.84 -36.91 9.20
C ASN A 232 -32.36 -36.63 8.86
N GLN A 233 -31.87 -37.09 7.71
CA GLN A 233 -30.49 -36.84 7.29
C GLN A 233 -30.23 -35.36 6.98
N LEU A 234 -31.19 -34.67 6.36
CA LEU A 234 -31.11 -33.24 6.09
C LEU A 234 -31.04 -32.43 7.38
N VAL A 235 -31.91 -32.70 8.35
CA VAL A 235 -31.94 -31.94 9.61
C VAL A 235 -30.65 -32.15 10.42
N GLU A 236 -30.09 -33.35 10.36
CA GLU A 236 -28.77 -33.67 10.93
C GLU A 236 -27.64 -32.92 10.23
N TYR A 237 -27.52 -33.02 8.91
CA TYR A 237 -26.46 -32.35 8.18
C TYR A 237 -26.53 -30.83 8.34
N ILE A 238 -27.72 -30.25 8.27
CA ILE A 238 -27.93 -28.81 8.52
C ILE A 238 -27.45 -28.45 9.93
N GLY A 239 -27.91 -29.20 10.94
CA GLY A 239 -27.55 -28.96 12.35
C GLY A 239 -26.04 -29.03 12.60
N GLN A 240 -25.37 -30.05 12.06
CA GLN A 240 -23.92 -30.21 12.14
C GLN A 240 -23.19 -29.07 11.40
N ARG A 241 -23.64 -28.72 10.19
CA ARG A 241 -22.96 -27.75 9.32
C ARG A 241 -23.06 -26.32 9.83
N VAL A 242 -24.20 -25.92 10.39
CA VAL A 242 -24.38 -24.59 11.00
C VAL A 242 -23.91 -24.54 12.45
N THR A 243 -23.33 -25.62 12.96
CA THR A 243 -22.87 -25.76 14.35
C THR A 243 -23.97 -25.46 15.38
N ALA A 244 -25.21 -25.82 15.06
CA ALA A 244 -26.33 -25.66 15.99
C ALA A 244 -26.28 -26.72 17.10
N ASP A 245 -26.79 -26.37 18.27
CA ASP A 245 -26.99 -27.36 19.33
C ASP A 245 -28.18 -28.28 19.02
N ARG A 246 -29.19 -27.76 18.30
CA ARG A 246 -30.42 -28.47 17.91
C ARG A 246 -30.97 -27.94 16.58
N ALA A 247 -31.52 -28.82 15.75
CA ALA A 247 -32.20 -28.50 14.50
C ALA A 247 -33.55 -29.24 14.43
N TYR A 248 -34.58 -28.57 13.90
CA TYR A 248 -35.97 -29.07 13.90
C TYR A 248 -36.65 -28.85 12.56
N ILE A 249 -37.52 -29.79 12.15
CA ILE A 249 -38.51 -29.59 11.10
C ILE A 249 -39.89 -29.68 11.75
N PHE A 250 -40.69 -28.63 11.54
CA PHE A 250 -42.05 -28.55 12.03
C PHE A 250 -43.04 -28.80 10.90
N GLU A 251 -43.95 -29.74 11.11
CA GLU A 251 -45.04 -30.02 10.18
C GLU A 251 -46.37 -29.60 10.79
N GLN A 252 -47.27 -29.09 9.95
CA GLN A 252 -48.62 -28.71 10.36
C GLN A 252 -49.47 -29.97 10.49
N ASN A 253 -50.13 -30.14 11.64
CA ASN A 253 -51.08 -31.22 11.85
C ASN A 253 -52.51 -30.82 11.47
N ASP A 254 -53.40 -31.81 11.38
CA ASP A 254 -54.82 -31.64 11.03
C ASP A 254 -55.59 -30.72 11.98
N ARG A 255 -55.03 -30.46 13.18
CA ARG A 255 -55.61 -29.58 14.20
C ARG A 255 -55.17 -28.12 14.05
N GLY A 256 -54.40 -27.79 13.00
CA GLY A 256 -53.89 -26.45 12.75
C GLY A 256 -52.73 -26.02 13.65
N THR A 257 -52.04 -26.97 14.30
CA THR A 257 -50.86 -26.73 15.15
C THR A 257 -49.62 -27.35 14.51
N PHE A 258 -48.41 -26.97 14.98
CA PHE A 258 -47.16 -27.49 14.41
C PHE A 258 -46.48 -28.46 15.37
N ASP A 259 -46.23 -29.67 14.89
CA ASP A 259 -45.49 -30.69 15.62
C ASP A 259 -44.05 -30.73 15.12
N ASN A 260 -43.12 -30.88 16.06
CA ASN A 260 -41.72 -31.13 15.75
C ASN A 260 -41.56 -32.60 15.34
N THR A 261 -41.72 -32.89 14.04
CA THR A 261 -41.67 -34.25 13.50
C THR A 261 -40.22 -34.76 13.40
N TYR A 262 -39.27 -33.90 13.04
CA TYR A 262 -37.86 -34.28 12.89
C TYR A 262 -36.97 -33.40 13.77
N GLU A 263 -36.14 -34.03 14.61
CA GLU A 263 -35.25 -33.35 15.54
C GLU A 263 -33.85 -33.99 15.50
N TRP A 264 -32.84 -33.16 15.25
CA TRP A 264 -31.45 -33.53 15.49
C TRP A 264 -30.88 -32.71 16.65
N CYS A 265 -30.11 -33.37 17.51
CA CYS A 265 -29.43 -32.79 18.66
C CYS A 265 -27.95 -33.14 18.61
N LYS A 266 -27.10 -32.15 18.94
CA LYS A 266 -25.67 -32.40 19.16
C LYS A 266 -25.47 -33.39 20.31
N ALA A 267 -24.43 -34.22 20.24
CA ALA A 267 -24.10 -35.17 21.29
C ALA A 267 -24.00 -34.47 22.67
N GLY A 268 -24.68 -35.03 23.67
CA GLY A 268 -24.78 -34.47 25.03
C GLY A 268 -25.91 -33.45 25.23
N VAL A 269 -26.63 -33.05 24.18
CA VAL A 269 -27.82 -32.19 24.29
C VAL A 269 -29.08 -33.07 24.38
N PRO A 270 -29.90 -32.95 25.45
CA PRO A 270 -31.11 -33.74 25.59
C PRO A 270 -32.18 -33.30 24.58
N LYS A 271 -32.87 -34.31 24.01
CA LYS A 271 -34.02 -34.10 23.12
C LYS A 271 -35.12 -33.31 23.82
N LYS A 272 -35.76 -32.39 23.11
CA LYS A 272 -36.86 -31.60 23.66
C LYS A 272 -38.06 -31.66 22.71
N LYS A 273 -39.10 -32.38 23.13
CA LYS A 273 -40.37 -32.42 22.39
C LYS A 273 -41.10 -31.07 22.55
N ILE A 274 -41.09 -30.27 21.50
CA ILE A 274 -41.72 -28.94 21.46
C ILE A 274 -42.91 -29.02 20.51
N THR A 275 -44.13 -28.85 21.03
CA THR A 275 -45.33 -28.65 20.21
C THR A 275 -45.58 -27.14 20.10
N CYS A 276 -45.51 -26.59 18.89
CA CYS A 276 -45.72 -25.17 18.66
C CYS A 276 -47.21 -24.90 18.41
N ARG A 277 -47.95 -24.49 19.44
CA ARG A 277 -49.32 -23.99 19.28
C ARG A 277 -49.25 -22.56 18.75
N MET A 278 -49.91 -22.32 17.61
CA MET A 278 -49.91 -21.05 16.90
C MET A 278 -50.61 -19.94 17.70
N CYS A 279 -49.93 -19.37 18.69
CA CYS A 279 -50.30 -18.10 19.33
C CYS A 279 -49.12 -17.47 20.09
N ARG A 280 -47.97 -17.24 19.41
CA ARG A 280 -46.94 -16.23 19.82
C ARG A 280 -45.73 -16.09 18.87
N MET A 281 -45.74 -16.70 17.69
CA MET A 281 -44.55 -16.68 16.82
C MET A 281 -44.38 -15.42 15.95
N LYS A 282 -45.34 -14.48 15.92
CA LYS A 282 -45.08 -13.13 15.34
C LYS A 282 -44.04 -12.33 16.16
N ALA A 283 -43.83 -12.66 17.44
CA ALA A 283 -42.88 -11.96 18.30
C ALA A 283 -41.51 -12.66 18.39
N SER A 284 -41.46 -14.00 18.37
CA SER A 284 -40.21 -14.75 18.54
C SER A 284 -39.41 -14.94 17.25
N LEU A 285 -40.05 -15.01 16.07
CA LEU A 285 -39.33 -14.99 14.79
C LEU A 285 -38.61 -13.66 14.55
N LYS A 286 -39.11 -12.55 15.11
CA LYS A 286 -38.36 -11.27 15.14
C LYS A 286 -37.08 -11.36 15.97
N HIS A 287 -37.04 -12.13 17.06
CA HIS A 287 -35.85 -12.25 17.91
C HIS A 287 -34.89 -13.37 17.47
N GLY A 288 -35.38 -14.48 16.90
CA GLY A 288 -34.55 -15.59 16.41
C GLY A 288 -33.82 -15.29 15.10
N LEU A 289 -34.42 -14.51 14.20
CA LEU A 289 -33.74 -13.98 13.00
C LEU A 289 -32.73 -12.88 13.32
N HIS A 290 -32.80 -12.26 14.51
CA HIS A 290 -31.82 -11.27 14.96
C HIS A 290 -30.48 -11.88 15.41
N ASN A 291 -30.44 -13.20 15.68
CA ASN A 291 -29.23 -13.92 16.08
C ASN A 291 -28.62 -14.77 14.96
N ILE A 292 -29.30 -14.91 13.82
CA ILE A 292 -28.61 -15.27 12.58
C ILE A 292 -27.93 -13.99 12.12
N LYS A 293 -26.64 -13.87 12.40
CA LYS A 293 -25.77 -12.93 11.69
C LYS A 293 -25.66 -13.45 10.25
N ILE A 294 -26.73 -13.29 9.47
CA ILE A 294 -26.65 -13.35 8.02
C ILE A 294 -25.60 -12.28 7.69
N PRO A 295 -24.46 -12.61 7.06
CA PRO A 295 -23.61 -11.58 6.50
C PRO A 295 -24.50 -10.90 5.47
N THR A 296 -25.05 -9.75 5.84
CA THR A 296 -25.73 -8.88 4.90
C THR A 296 -24.79 -8.71 3.73
N MET A 297 -25.19 -9.24 2.57
CA MET A 297 -24.71 -8.68 1.32
C MET A 297 -25.07 -7.20 1.40
N SER A 298 -24.07 -6.37 1.72
CA SER A 298 -24.09 -4.96 1.36
C SER A 298 -23.97 -4.91 -0.17
N SER A 299 -25.07 -5.27 -0.81
CA SER A 299 -25.39 -4.98 -2.20
C SER A 299 -26.76 -4.31 -2.20
N SER A 300 -26.92 -3.34 -1.29
CA SER A 300 -27.99 -2.34 -1.33
C SER A 300 -27.39 -0.93 -1.42
N MET A 301 -26.31 -0.78 -2.19
CA MET A 301 -26.16 0.47 -2.92
C MET A 301 -27.00 0.34 -4.20
N THR A 302 -28.07 1.14 -4.22
CA THR A 302 -28.69 1.72 -5.42
C THR A 302 -29.53 0.85 -6.36
N LEU A 303 -30.62 0.24 -5.87
CA LEU A 303 -31.82 0.01 -6.71
C LEU A 303 -33.00 0.94 -6.36
N LYS A 304 -32.87 1.80 -5.34
CA LYS A 304 -33.81 2.91 -5.08
C LYS A 304 -33.47 4.20 -5.83
N ASN A 305 -32.23 4.34 -6.33
CA ASN A 305 -31.83 5.48 -7.16
C ASN A 305 -31.99 5.23 -8.68
N ALA A 306 -32.07 3.98 -9.12
CA ALA A 306 -32.28 3.65 -10.54
C ALA A 306 -33.72 3.89 -11.04
N LYS A 307 -34.73 3.90 -10.14
CA LYS A 307 -36.13 4.23 -10.50
C LYS A 307 -36.45 5.73 -10.49
N LYS A 308 -35.51 6.60 -10.10
CA LYS A 308 -35.69 8.06 -10.13
C LYS A 308 -35.12 8.73 -11.40
N GLN A 309 -34.50 7.97 -12.30
CA GLN A 309 -33.98 8.46 -13.59
C GLN A 309 -34.71 7.92 -14.83
N ALA A 310 -35.77 7.12 -14.66
CA ALA A 310 -36.64 6.71 -15.76
C ALA A 310 -38.02 7.37 -15.62
N LYS A 311 -38.07 8.69 -15.86
CA LYS A 311 -39.31 9.39 -16.24
C LYS A 311 -39.18 9.65 -17.75
N PRO A 312 -40.06 9.12 -18.61
CA PRO A 312 -40.09 9.52 -20.00
C PRO A 312 -40.64 10.95 -20.08
N SER A 313 -39.86 11.87 -20.67
CA SER A 313 -40.38 13.13 -21.19
C SER A 313 -41.21 12.82 -22.43
N MET A 314 -42.50 12.62 -22.25
CA MET A 314 -43.48 12.95 -23.28
C MET A 314 -44.05 14.32 -22.92
N ASN A 315 -43.58 15.34 -23.64
CA ASN A 315 -44.28 16.55 -24.06
C ASN A 315 -43.22 17.56 -24.55
N GLY A 316 -43.23 17.81 -25.86
CA GLY A 316 -42.27 18.63 -26.59
C GLY A 316 -42.00 18.01 -27.95
#